data_AF-A0A292PZB1-F1
#
_entry.id   AF-A0A292PZB1-F1
#
_cell.length_a   1.000
_cell.length_b   1.000
_cell.length_c   1.000
_cell.angle_alpha   90.00
_cell.angle_beta   90.00
_cell.angle_gamma   90.00
#
_symmetry.space_group_name_H-M   'P 1'
#
loop_
_entity.id
_entity.type
_entity.pdbx_description
1 polymer ?
#
loop_
_entity_poly.entity_id
_entity_poly.type
_entity_poly.pdbx_seq_one_letter_code
_entity_poly.pdbx_strand_id
1 'polypeptide(L)'
;MFTNKLLLSLLLSLPFALVSGLPKEPLFSRDSPNGRCGAQFSGYSCTSLPGTYQCCSQYNWCGETLGHCGTGCQPAYGRCNGASSSSSSPTTPPTGTPTGTPTSTTNPASTSTSAPTPTPPSGTRPKIGNLPYGMDIFSCIKKGTIALTYDDGPWIYTSRLLDILRNKGVKATFFVTGNNLDKGAIDAPGSQWRSIIARAYSEGHQIASHTRHSWDHLDMDTLSETNRRFQMTRLEQALCIRTYMRPPYIRCENACRRTMADLGYHVIIWDLNTDDYNNDSPQLIENSKRIVRDEVVGTSPANMNFMSIAHDIHEQTVVSLTEYQIDIGIQSGYQHVRLGECMNDPEANWYRT
;
A
#
# COMPACT_ATOMS: atom_id res chain seq x y z
N MET A 1 11.54 21.57 -73.80
CA MET A 1 11.15 22.77 -73.03
C MET A 1 10.86 22.33 -71.59
N PHE A 2 11.65 22.84 -70.65
CA PHE A 2 11.45 23.05 -69.19
C PHE A 2 10.63 22.02 -68.37
N THR A 3 11.24 21.12 -67.57
CA THR A 3 11.84 21.25 -66.20
C THR A 3 10.86 21.33 -65.02
N ASN A 4 10.92 20.31 -64.15
CA ASN A 4 10.99 20.36 -62.66
C ASN A 4 11.01 18.88 -62.17
N LYS A 5 12.09 18.25 -61.68
CA LYS A 5 13.00 18.49 -60.52
C LYS A 5 12.27 18.74 -59.18
N LEU A 6 12.20 17.70 -58.34
CA LEU A 6 12.71 17.67 -56.94
C LEU A 6 12.53 16.24 -56.37
N LEU A 7 13.63 15.47 -56.31
CA LEU A 7 14.35 15.07 -55.08
C LEU A 7 13.57 14.16 -54.12
N LEU A 8 13.92 12.87 -54.09
CA LEU A 8 14.17 12.20 -52.82
C LEU A 8 15.26 11.13 -52.98
N SER A 9 16.23 11.23 -52.08
CA SER A 9 17.58 10.69 -52.14
C SER A 9 17.69 9.28 -51.54
N LEU A 10 18.34 8.41 -52.31
CA LEU A 10 19.44 7.51 -51.92
C LEU A 10 19.49 7.02 -50.46
N LEU A 11 19.07 5.77 -50.24
CA LEU A 11 19.38 4.97 -49.05
C LEU A 11 20.83 4.45 -49.16
N LEU A 12 21.75 5.05 -48.40
CA LEU A 12 23.08 4.49 -48.14
C LEU A 12 23.05 3.69 -46.83
N SER A 13 23.39 2.42 -46.94
CA SER A 13 23.84 1.54 -45.87
C SER A 13 25.17 2.00 -45.26
N LEU A 14 25.27 2.08 -43.94
CA LEU A 14 26.54 2.11 -43.20
C LEU A 14 26.43 1.32 -41.87
N PRO A 15 27.58 0.87 -41.32
CA PRO A 15 27.72 -0.43 -40.69
C PRO A 15 27.58 -0.42 -39.16
N PHE A 16 27.41 -1.65 -38.63
CA PHE A 16 27.60 -2.02 -37.23
C PHE A 16 28.91 -1.45 -36.66
N ALA A 17 28.80 -0.57 -35.67
CA ALA A 17 29.89 -0.19 -34.79
C ALA A 17 29.64 -0.77 -33.39
N LEU A 18 30.63 -1.52 -32.89
CA LEU A 18 30.72 -1.96 -31.51
C LEU A 18 30.64 -0.75 -30.57
N VAL A 19 29.69 -0.76 -29.63
CA VAL A 19 29.72 0.12 -28.47
C VAL A 19 30.42 -0.61 -27.33
N SER A 20 31.74 -0.46 -27.29
CA SER A 20 32.54 -0.66 -26.08
C SER A 20 32.74 0.69 -25.41
N GLY A 21 32.29 0.83 -24.16
CA GLY A 21 32.62 1.95 -23.28
C GLY A 21 31.45 2.90 -22.99
N LEU A 22 30.53 2.49 -22.11
CA LEU A 22 29.75 3.44 -21.33
C LEU A 22 30.60 3.92 -20.13
N PRO A 23 30.66 5.23 -19.83
CA PRO A 23 31.29 5.71 -18.60
C PRO A 23 30.56 5.10 -17.40
N LYS A 24 31.31 4.64 -16.39
CA LYS A 24 30.76 4.31 -15.07
C LYS A 24 30.24 5.61 -14.47
N GLU A 25 28.95 5.88 -14.67
CA GLU A 25 28.22 6.87 -13.90
C GLU A 25 28.41 6.57 -12.41
N PRO A 26 28.65 7.59 -11.56
CA PRO A 26 28.83 7.37 -10.13
C PRO A 26 27.53 6.76 -9.60
N LEU A 27 27.63 5.61 -8.93
CA LEU A 27 26.51 4.93 -8.28
C LEU A 27 25.72 5.95 -7.47
N PHE A 28 24.56 6.35 -7.97
CA PHE A 28 23.60 7.16 -7.22
C PHE A 28 23.35 6.43 -5.90
N SER A 29 23.73 7.08 -4.81
CA SER A 29 23.64 6.54 -3.45
C SER A 29 22.20 6.09 -3.18
N ARG A 30 22.00 4.79 -2.95
CA ARG A 30 20.67 4.20 -2.71
C ARG A 30 20.28 4.45 -1.26
N ASP A 31 18.99 4.63 -0.97
CA ASP A 31 18.54 4.86 0.41
C ASP A 31 18.62 3.57 1.24
N SER A 32 19.10 3.70 2.48
CA SER A 32 19.30 2.56 3.38
C SER A 32 17.98 1.94 3.89
N PRO A 33 17.73 0.64 3.66
CA PRO A 33 16.49 -0.01 4.08
C PRO A 33 16.42 -0.32 5.60
N ASN A 34 17.56 -0.29 6.31
CA ASN A 34 17.67 -0.76 7.69
C ASN A 34 18.61 0.09 8.56
N GLY A 35 18.91 1.33 8.12
CA GLY A 35 19.84 2.22 8.80
C GLY A 35 21.32 1.87 8.60
N ARG A 36 21.67 0.90 7.74
CA ARG A 36 23.05 0.60 7.33
C ARG A 36 23.50 1.46 6.15
N CYS A 37 24.73 1.97 6.19
CA CYS A 37 25.26 2.82 5.13
C CYS A 37 26.72 2.47 4.84
N GLY A 38 27.27 2.90 3.70
CA GLY A 38 28.67 2.65 3.35
C GLY A 38 28.86 1.67 2.19
N ALA A 39 30.08 1.65 1.65
CA ALA A 39 30.45 0.80 0.50
C ALA A 39 30.19 -0.70 0.74
N GLN A 40 30.30 -1.15 2.00
CA GLN A 40 30.11 -2.55 2.40
C GLN A 40 28.64 -2.98 2.38
N PHE A 41 27.71 -2.03 2.42
CA PHE A 41 26.28 -2.27 2.38
C PHE A 41 25.74 -1.68 1.08
N SER A 42 26.21 -2.21 -0.05
CA SER A 42 25.73 -1.86 -1.39
C SER A 42 25.77 -0.36 -1.73
N GLY A 43 26.60 0.42 -1.03
CA GLY A 43 26.70 1.87 -1.20
C GLY A 43 25.48 2.64 -0.70
N TYR A 44 24.76 2.13 0.31
CA TYR A 44 23.59 2.81 0.86
C TYR A 44 23.97 4.13 1.57
N SER A 45 23.12 5.15 1.42
CA SER A 45 23.22 6.47 2.04
C SER A 45 22.12 6.72 3.07
N CYS A 46 22.43 7.61 4.00
CA CYS A 46 21.51 8.10 5.02
C CYS A 46 20.76 9.39 4.59
N THR A 47 21.13 10.00 3.45
CA THR A 47 20.70 11.35 3.09
C THR A 47 19.22 11.53 2.73
N SER A 48 18.49 10.46 2.43
CA SER A 48 17.11 10.52 1.93
C SER A 48 16.13 9.65 2.74
N LEU A 49 16.52 9.24 3.96
CA LEU A 49 15.63 8.50 4.86
C LEU A 49 14.59 9.42 5.54
N PRO A 50 13.32 8.97 5.67
CA PRO A 50 12.32 9.66 6.46
C PRO A 50 12.56 9.41 7.96
N GLY A 51 12.76 10.50 8.70
CA GLY A 51 13.33 10.49 10.05
C GLY A 51 14.75 11.04 9.98
N THR A 52 15.02 12.08 10.76
CA THR A 52 16.24 12.88 10.67
C THR A 52 17.46 11.98 10.97
N TYR A 53 18.15 11.46 9.95
CA TYR A 53 19.38 10.67 10.12
C TYR A 53 20.36 11.03 9.01
N GLN A 54 21.08 12.15 9.17
CA GLN A 54 21.83 12.72 8.06
C GLN A 54 23.24 12.14 7.86
N CYS A 55 23.81 11.41 8.84
CA CYS A 55 25.23 11.03 8.84
C CYS A 55 25.43 9.51 8.80
N CYS A 56 26.48 9.07 8.11
CA CYS A 56 26.90 7.67 8.05
C CYS A 56 28.17 7.48 8.89
N SER A 57 28.09 6.76 10.01
CA SER A 57 29.23 6.55 10.91
C SER A 57 30.31 5.64 10.31
N GLN A 58 31.50 5.61 10.93
CA GLN A 58 32.55 4.65 10.60
C GLN A 58 32.13 3.18 10.78
N TYR A 59 31.06 2.94 11.55
CA TYR A 59 30.51 1.60 11.81
C TYR A 59 29.36 1.23 10.86
N ASN A 60 29.20 1.98 9.76
CA ASN A 60 28.21 1.71 8.72
C ASN A 60 26.77 1.82 9.22
N TRP A 61 26.49 2.84 10.05
CA TRP A 61 25.16 3.13 10.59
C TRP A 61 24.75 4.58 10.38
N CYS A 62 23.47 4.79 10.08
CA CYS A 62 22.82 6.09 9.95
C CYS A 62 22.43 6.67 11.30
N GLY A 63 22.73 7.95 11.53
CA GLY A 63 22.36 8.65 12.76
C GLY A 63 22.69 10.15 12.71
N GLU A 64 22.33 10.89 13.77
CA GLU A 64 22.60 12.34 13.87
C GLU A 64 23.48 12.73 15.05
N THR A 65 23.82 11.76 15.91
CA THR A 65 24.64 12.05 17.08
C THR A 65 26.08 12.33 16.66
N LEU A 66 26.87 12.94 17.54
CA LEU A 66 28.30 13.18 17.33
C LEU A 66 29.06 11.88 16.98
N GLY A 67 28.63 10.73 17.50
CA GLY A 67 29.20 9.42 17.14
C GLY A 67 28.93 8.98 15.70
N HIS A 68 27.95 9.58 15.02
CA HIS A 68 27.61 9.32 13.63
C HIS A 68 28.15 10.39 12.67
N CYS A 69 28.10 11.65 13.08
CA CYS A 69 28.51 12.79 12.26
C CYS A 69 29.95 13.26 12.51
N GLY A 70 30.62 12.75 13.56
CA GLY A 70 31.95 13.15 13.97
C GLY A 70 33.06 12.33 13.31
N THR A 71 34.13 12.04 14.07
CA THR A 71 35.31 11.33 13.58
C THR A 71 34.95 10.00 12.94
N GLY A 72 35.38 9.80 11.69
CA GLY A 72 35.15 8.57 10.93
C GLY A 72 33.81 8.53 10.17
N CYS A 73 33.03 9.62 10.17
CA CYS A 73 31.86 9.70 9.30
C CYS A 73 32.26 9.55 7.82
N GLN A 74 31.46 8.81 7.05
CA GLN A 74 31.70 8.48 5.65
C GLN A 74 30.98 9.47 4.70
N PRO A 75 31.67 10.47 4.12
CA PRO A 75 31.04 11.57 3.39
C PRO A 75 30.40 11.16 2.06
N ALA A 76 30.78 9.99 1.51
CA ALA A 76 30.15 9.44 0.31
C ALA A 76 28.74 8.87 0.56
N TYR A 77 28.38 8.63 1.83
CA TYR A 77 27.17 7.92 2.24
C TYR A 77 26.37 8.66 3.33
N GLY A 78 26.79 9.87 3.70
CA GLY A 78 26.14 10.72 4.70
C GLY A 78 26.79 12.11 4.80
N ARG A 79 26.13 13.04 5.50
CA ARG A 79 26.57 14.43 5.68
C ARG A 79 27.52 14.55 6.87
N CYS A 80 28.82 14.52 6.62
CA CYS A 80 29.84 14.42 7.68
C CYS A 80 30.36 15.73 8.28
N ASN A 81 29.56 16.80 8.21
CA ASN A 81 29.96 18.12 8.67
C ASN A 81 28.93 18.67 9.66
N GLY A 82 28.96 18.15 10.90
CA GLY A 82 28.37 18.78 12.09
C GLY A 82 26.84 18.87 12.14
N ALA A 83 26.27 18.49 13.28
CA ALA A 83 24.87 18.69 13.60
C ALA A 83 24.41 20.12 13.29
N SER A 84 23.26 20.28 12.64
CA SER A 84 22.54 21.56 12.66
C SER A 84 22.07 21.82 14.09
N SER A 85 22.94 22.41 14.90
CA SER A 85 22.50 23.36 15.90
C SER A 85 21.82 24.51 15.16
N SER A 86 20.56 24.77 15.47
CA SER A 86 19.85 26.01 15.16
C SER A 86 20.78 27.22 15.29
N SER A 87 20.84 28.01 14.23
CA SER A 87 21.74 29.13 14.01
C SER A 87 21.61 30.26 15.03
N SER A 88 22.73 30.66 15.62
CA SER A 88 23.13 32.07 15.67
C SER A 88 24.66 32.14 15.52
N SER A 89 25.10 32.80 14.44
CA SER A 89 26.50 32.84 13.99
C SER A 89 27.45 33.57 14.95
N PRO A 90 28.74 33.17 15.01
CA PRO A 90 29.81 33.92 15.66
C PRO A 90 30.41 34.98 14.72
N THR A 91 30.80 36.13 15.27
CA THR A 91 31.73 37.08 14.66
C THR A 91 32.98 37.16 15.55
N THR A 92 34.15 37.27 14.93
CA THR A 92 35.51 37.18 15.50
C THR A 92 35.87 38.25 16.56
N PRO A 93 36.96 38.05 17.34
CA PRO A 93 37.26 38.74 18.60
C PRO A 93 38.11 40.04 18.43
N PRO A 94 38.31 40.81 19.53
CA PRO A 94 39.63 40.73 20.16
C PRO A 94 39.63 40.69 21.70
N THR A 95 40.55 39.85 22.21
CA THR A 95 41.45 40.05 23.36
C THR A 95 40.88 40.26 24.78
N GLY A 96 41.18 39.30 25.67
CA GLY A 96 41.19 39.53 27.12
C GLY A 96 41.01 38.26 27.97
N THR A 97 42.11 37.59 28.31
CA THR A 97 42.22 36.46 29.25
C THR A 97 42.12 36.93 30.73
N PRO A 98 42.11 36.05 31.76
CA PRO A 98 40.92 35.49 32.41
C PRO A 98 40.90 35.76 33.94
N THR A 99 39.92 35.19 34.66
CA THR A 99 40.07 34.30 35.86
C THR A 99 38.90 34.50 36.83
N GLY A 100 38.21 33.41 37.22
CA GLY A 100 37.31 33.41 38.38
C GLY A 100 36.16 32.40 38.34
N THR A 101 36.43 31.20 38.84
CA THR A 101 35.60 29.99 39.05
C THR A 101 34.35 30.22 39.95
N PRO A 102 33.31 29.35 39.89
CA PRO A 102 31.90 29.76 40.02
C PRO A 102 31.28 29.52 41.41
N THR A 103 30.17 30.20 41.65
CA THR A 103 29.26 29.96 42.79
C THR A 103 28.05 29.14 42.36
N SER A 104 27.71 28.18 43.20
CA SER A 104 26.56 27.28 43.16
C SER A 104 25.21 27.98 43.10
N THR A 105 24.30 27.48 42.26
CA THR A 105 22.86 27.56 42.48
C THR A 105 22.17 26.28 42.04
N THR A 106 21.37 25.76 42.96
CA THR A 106 20.55 24.55 42.90
C THR A 106 19.22 24.76 42.17
N ASN A 107 18.60 23.63 41.79
CA ASN A 107 17.22 23.34 41.35
C ASN A 107 16.88 23.34 39.85
N PRO A 108 15.86 22.54 39.42
CA PRO A 108 15.49 21.19 39.83
C PRO A 108 15.34 20.25 38.61
N ALA A 109 15.24 18.94 38.88
CA ALA A 109 14.99 17.91 37.87
C ALA A 109 13.68 18.16 37.10
N SER A 110 13.76 18.20 35.76
CA SER A 110 12.62 18.05 34.86
C SER A 110 12.76 16.74 34.09
N THR A 111 12.04 15.73 34.55
CA THR A 111 11.89 14.42 33.94
C THR A 111 11.20 14.57 32.57
N SER A 112 11.93 14.35 31.48
CA SER A 112 11.34 14.27 30.13
C SER A 112 10.78 12.87 29.90
N THR A 113 9.48 12.71 30.12
CA THR A 113 8.71 11.55 29.68
C THR A 113 8.71 11.46 28.15
N SER A 114 9.31 10.40 27.61
CA SER A 114 9.18 10.00 26.20
C SER A 114 7.71 9.72 25.88
N ALA A 115 7.21 10.26 24.77
CA ALA A 115 5.87 9.97 24.28
C ALA A 115 5.74 8.45 23.99
N PRO A 116 4.67 7.79 24.45
CA PRO A 116 4.52 6.35 24.29
C PRO A 116 4.21 5.99 22.84
N THR A 117 4.86 4.94 22.34
CA THR A 117 4.44 4.19 21.16
C THR A 117 2.95 3.85 21.28
N PRO A 118 2.10 4.14 20.27
CA PRO A 118 0.67 3.88 20.38
C PRO A 118 0.47 2.38 20.58
N THR A 119 -0.02 2.02 21.77
CA THR A 119 -0.41 0.65 22.09
C THR A 119 -1.64 0.32 21.25
N PRO A 120 -1.71 -0.81 20.53
CA PRO A 120 -2.92 -1.19 19.81
C PRO A 120 -4.09 -1.23 20.79
N PRO A 121 -5.31 -0.84 20.38
CA PRO A 121 -6.48 -0.81 21.25
C PRO A 121 -6.65 -2.15 21.97
N SER A 122 -6.49 -2.12 23.29
CA SER A 122 -6.77 -3.23 24.18
C SER A 122 -8.21 -3.09 24.62
N GLY A 123 -9.12 -3.77 23.92
CA GLY A 123 -10.56 -3.75 24.23
C GLY A 123 -11.42 -4.24 23.08
N THR A 124 -12.57 -4.84 23.41
CA THR A 124 -13.61 -5.20 22.45
C THR A 124 -14.28 -3.94 21.94
N ARG A 125 -14.39 -3.79 20.62
CA ARG A 125 -15.03 -2.64 19.98
C ARG A 125 -16.55 -2.80 19.90
N PRO A 126 -17.32 -1.69 19.89
CA PRO A 126 -18.76 -1.74 19.67
C PRO A 126 -19.10 -2.45 18.36
N LYS A 127 -20.09 -3.34 18.37
CA LYS A 127 -20.58 -4.04 17.19
C LYS A 127 -21.84 -3.34 16.70
N ILE A 128 -21.77 -2.77 15.49
CA ILE A 128 -22.86 -2.00 14.87
C ILE A 128 -23.45 -2.85 13.75
N GLY A 129 -24.78 -2.88 13.62
CA GLY A 129 -25.45 -3.70 12.62
C GLY A 129 -25.58 -5.18 13.01
N ASN A 130 -26.18 -5.95 12.10
CA ASN A 130 -26.59 -7.34 12.35
C ASN A 130 -25.64 -8.38 11.74
N LEU A 131 -24.64 -7.94 10.98
CA LEU A 131 -23.67 -8.85 10.37
C LEU A 131 -22.76 -9.46 11.44
N PRO A 132 -22.39 -10.74 11.28
CA PRO A 132 -21.53 -11.40 12.24
C PRO A 132 -20.12 -10.80 12.22
N TYR A 133 -19.50 -10.74 13.40
CA TYR A 133 -18.15 -10.22 13.60
C TYR A 133 -17.19 -11.38 13.92
N GLY A 134 -16.03 -11.40 13.26
CA GLY A 134 -15.05 -12.48 13.43
C GLY A 134 -15.53 -13.86 12.97
N MET A 135 -16.42 -13.90 11.98
CA MET A 135 -16.90 -15.14 11.35
C MET A 135 -16.80 -14.96 9.84
N ASP A 136 -16.48 -16.05 9.15
CA ASP A 136 -16.35 -16.07 7.70
C ASP A 136 -17.72 -15.86 7.03
N ILE A 137 -17.77 -14.88 6.12
CA ILE A 137 -18.92 -14.55 5.29
C ILE A 137 -18.57 -14.90 3.85
N PHE A 138 -19.29 -15.87 3.28
CA PHE A 138 -19.01 -16.38 1.93
C PHE A 138 -19.91 -15.74 0.86
N SER A 139 -21.18 -15.48 1.18
CA SER A 139 -22.18 -15.05 0.19
C SER A 139 -22.89 -13.76 0.58
N CYS A 140 -23.42 -13.08 -0.42
CA CYS A 140 -24.32 -11.94 -0.22
C CYS A 140 -25.63 -12.39 0.42
N ILE A 141 -26.28 -11.46 1.12
CA ILE A 141 -27.63 -11.66 1.68
C ILE A 141 -28.68 -11.22 0.66
N LYS A 142 -28.41 -10.12 -0.06
CA LYS A 142 -29.30 -9.56 -1.07
C LYS A 142 -29.25 -10.42 -2.34
N LYS A 143 -30.41 -10.87 -2.80
CA LYS A 143 -30.55 -11.61 -4.06
C LYS A 143 -30.52 -10.66 -5.26
N GLY A 144 -30.14 -11.20 -6.41
CA GLY A 144 -30.07 -10.45 -7.67
C GLY A 144 -28.90 -9.47 -7.74
N THR A 145 -27.92 -9.61 -6.84
CA THR A 145 -26.75 -8.75 -6.80
C THR A 145 -25.45 -9.50 -7.03
N ILE A 146 -24.50 -8.82 -7.67
CA ILE A 146 -23.11 -9.23 -7.80
C ILE A 146 -22.24 -8.17 -7.11
N ALA A 147 -21.45 -8.57 -6.12
CA ALA A 147 -20.44 -7.72 -5.50
C ALA A 147 -19.08 -8.02 -6.13
N LEU A 148 -18.57 -7.09 -6.94
CA LEU A 148 -17.20 -7.16 -7.46
C LEU A 148 -16.24 -6.71 -6.37
N THR A 149 -15.29 -7.57 -6.00
CA THR A 149 -14.29 -7.25 -4.99
C THR A 149 -12.87 -7.47 -5.53
N TYR A 150 -11.97 -6.54 -5.20
CA TYR A 150 -10.58 -6.55 -5.66
C TYR A 150 -9.61 -6.51 -4.48
N ASP A 151 -8.66 -7.44 -4.46
CA ASP A 151 -7.66 -7.59 -3.41
C ASP A 151 -6.28 -7.07 -3.83
N ASP A 152 -5.38 -6.95 -2.85
CA ASP A 152 -3.95 -6.61 -2.97
C ASP A 152 -3.58 -5.20 -3.44
N GLY A 153 -4.53 -4.48 -4.02
CA GLY A 153 -4.38 -3.10 -4.44
C GLY A 153 -4.15 -2.09 -3.30
N PRO A 154 -4.02 -0.80 -3.62
CA PRO A 154 -3.94 -0.26 -4.98
C PRO A 154 -2.61 -0.60 -5.66
N TRP A 155 -2.60 -0.56 -6.98
CA TRP A 155 -1.45 -0.81 -7.86
C TRP A 155 -1.51 0.08 -9.12
N ILE A 156 -0.57 -0.10 -10.05
CA ILE A 156 -0.45 0.73 -11.27
C ILE A 156 -1.70 0.64 -12.17
N TYR A 157 -2.46 -0.46 -12.09
CA TYR A 157 -3.66 -0.68 -12.90
C TYR A 157 -4.95 -0.17 -12.24
N THR A 158 -4.97 0.06 -10.92
CA THR A 158 -6.18 0.45 -10.18
C THR A 158 -6.82 1.72 -10.73
N SER A 159 -6.02 2.71 -11.14
CA SER A 159 -6.57 3.95 -11.71
C SER A 159 -7.36 3.70 -13.01
N ARG A 160 -6.88 2.77 -13.84
CA ARG A 160 -7.57 2.35 -15.07
C ARG A 160 -8.83 1.54 -14.76
N LEU A 161 -8.77 0.69 -13.73
CA LEU A 161 -9.95 -0.03 -13.24
C LEU A 161 -11.06 0.94 -12.81
N LEU A 162 -10.72 1.99 -12.07
CA LEU A 162 -11.68 3.02 -11.67
C LEU A 162 -12.33 3.72 -12.88
N ASP A 163 -11.57 3.98 -13.96
CA ASP A 163 -12.15 4.51 -15.20
C ASP A 163 -13.18 3.56 -15.83
N ILE A 164 -12.86 2.26 -15.87
CA ILE A 164 -13.76 1.23 -16.41
C ILE A 164 -15.05 1.15 -15.59
N LEU A 165 -14.93 1.08 -14.26
CA LEU A 165 -16.07 1.03 -13.35
C LEU A 165 -16.96 2.27 -13.49
N ARG A 166 -16.35 3.46 -13.60
CA ARG A 166 -17.06 4.73 -13.84
C ARG A 166 -17.80 4.70 -15.18
N ASN A 167 -17.14 4.30 -16.26
CA ASN A 167 -17.73 4.26 -17.60
C ASN A 167 -18.90 3.27 -17.70
N LYS A 168 -18.82 2.16 -16.97
CA LYS A 168 -19.90 1.16 -16.88
C LYS A 168 -20.97 1.53 -15.85
N GLY A 169 -20.78 2.59 -15.07
CA GLY A 169 -21.73 3.04 -14.05
C GLY A 169 -21.86 2.10 -12.85
N VAL A 170 -20.86 1.26 -12.59
CA VAL A 170 -20.88 0.24 -11.52
C VAL A 170 -19.99 0.62 -10.35
N LYS A 171 -20.27 0.05 -9.17
CA LYS A 171 -19.46 0.24 -7.96
C LYS A 171 -18.91 -1.10 -7.48
N ALA A 172 -17.62 -1.13 -7.18
CA ALA A 172 -16.92 -2.27 -6.58
C ALA A 172 -16.48 -2.00 -5.13
N THR A 173 -15.89 -3.03 -4.51
CA THR A 173 -15.24 -2.97 -3.19
C THR A 173 -13.76 -3.29 -3.33
N PHE A 174 -12.88 -2.51 -2.69
CA PHE A 174 -11.44 -2.71 -2.74
C PHE A 174 -10.90 -3.09 -1.36
N PHE A 175 -10.31 -4.27 -1.25
CA PHE A 175 -9.58 -4.71 -0.07
C PHE A 175 -8.13 -4.27 -0.21
N VAL A 176 -7.81 -3.17 0.49
CA VAL A 176 -6.53 -2.47 0.31
C VAL A 176 -5.48 -3.00 1.28
N THR A 177 -4.27 -3.23 0.75
CA THR A 177 -3.07 -3.54 1.51
C THR A 177 -2.28 -2.27 1.85
N GLY A 178 -1.62 -2.25 3.01
CA GLY A 178 -0.85 -1.07 3.43
C GLY A 178 0.55 -0.95 2.81
N ASN A 179 1.21 -2.07 2.50
CA ASN A 179 2.42 -2.13 1.67
C ASN A 179 2.51 -3.55 1.12
N ASN A 180 2.48 -3.69 -0.21
CA ASN A 180 2.49 -4.95 -0.95
C ASN A 180 3.40 -4.82 -2.17
N LEU A 181 3.96 -5.94 -2.65
CA LEU A 181 4.75 -5.98 -3.90
C LEU A 181 5.84 -4.89 -3.97
N ASP A 182 6.44 -4.56 -2.83
CA ASP A 182 7.43 -3.48 -2.71
C ASP A 182 6.99 -2.09 -3.25
N LYS A 183 5.68 -1.80 -3.35
CA LYS A 183 5.18 -0.47 -3.77
C LYS A 183 5.49 0.67 -2.81
N GLY A 184 6.02 0.34 -1.64
CA GLY A 184 6.14 1.26 -0.52
C GLY A 184 4.81 1.45 0.21
N ALA A 185 4.88 2.10 1.35
CA ALA A 185 3.73 2.28 2.21
C ALA A 185 2.69 3.22 1.56
N ILE A 186 1.41 2.87 1.65
CA ILE A 186 0.31 3.69 1.12
C ILE A 186 0.17 5.05 1.81
N ASP A 187 0.70 5.18 3.03
CA ASP A 187 0.73 6.39 3.86
C ASP A 187 2.08 7.12 3.78
N ALA A 188 3.02 6.66 2.96
CA ALA A 188 4.29 7.35 2.77
C ALA A 188 4.06 8.75 2.15
N PRO A 189 4.76 9.80 2.61
CA PRO A 189 4.70 11.12 2.00
C PRO A 189 5.02 11.06 0.51
N GLY A 190 4.17 11.67 -0.33
CA GLY A 190 4.33 11.65 -1.79
C GLY A 190 3.86 10.36 -2.48
N SER A 191 3.35 9.37 -1.75
CA SER A 191 2.80 8.14 -2.31
C SER A 191 1.54 8.41 -3.15
N GLN A 192 1.55 7.95 -4.41
CA GLN A 192 0.38 8.01 -5.30
C GLN A 192 -0.78 7.12 -4.84
N TRP A 193 -0.50 6.13 -3.98
CA TRP A 193 -1.52 5.17 -3.53
C TRP A 193 -2.63 5.84 -2.72
N ARG A 194 -2.28 6.86 -1.91
CA ARG A 194 -3.26 7.61 -1.12
C ARG A 194 -4.26 8.36 -2.01
N SER A 195 -3.81 8.94 -3.12
CA SER A 195 -4.71 9.65 -4.04
C SER A 195 -5.61 8.68 -4.81
N ILE A 196 -5.11 7.50 -5.18
CA ILE A 196 -5.91 6.44 -5.81
C ILE A 196 -7.00 5.93 -4.86
N ILE A 197 -6.68 5.69 -3.59
CA ILE A 197 -7.67 5.24 -2.60
C ILE A 197 -8.70 6.34 -2.32
N ALA A 198 -8.26 7.59 -2.20
CA ALA A 198 -9.16 8.73 -2.04
C ALA A 198 -10.09 8.88 -3.25
N ARG A 199 -9.58 8.66 -4.46
CA ARG A 199 -10.35 8.63 -5.70
C ARG A 199 -11.38 7.49 -5.69
N ALA A 200 -10.99 6.28 -5.32
CA ALA A 200 -11.92 5.16 -5.23
C ALA A 200 -13.07 5.48 -4.25
N TYR A 201 -12.75 6.02 -3.08
CA TYR A 201 -13.76 6.45 -2.11
C TYR A 201 -14.66 7.58 -2.62
N SER A 202 -14.10 8.63 -3.24
CA SER A 202 -14.88 9.77 -3.75
C SER A 202 -15.76 9.40 -4.94
N GLU A 203 -15.38 8.39 -5.71
CA GLU A 203 -16.22 7.80 -6.76
C GLU A 203 -17.29 6.85 -6.20
N GLY A 204 -17.37 6.71 -4.87
CA GLY A 204 -18.42 5.98 -4.18
C GLY A 204 -18.13 4.49 -4.01
N HIS A 205 -16.92 4.01 -4.29
CA HIS A 205 -16.53 2.63 -4.03
C HIS A 205 -16.36 2.36 -2.53
N GLN A 206 -16.53 1.10 -2.13
CA GLN A 206 -16.26 0.70 -0.75
C GLN A 206 -14.79 0.35 -0.56
N ILE A 207 -14.17 0.86 0.50
CA ILE A 207 -12.78 0.54 0.86
C ILE A 207 -12.78 -0.36 2.11
N ALA A 208 -12.15 -1.52 1.99
CA ALA A 208 -12.03 -2.51 3.06
C ALA A 208 -10.56 -2.84 3.34
N SER A 209 -10.30 -3.51 4.47
CA SER A 209 -8.95 -3.82 4.92
C SER A 209 -8.46 -5.16 4.38
N HIS A 210 -7.24 -5.17 3.81
CA HIS A 210 -6.50 -6.40 3.50
C HIS A 210 -5.16 -6.48 4.25
N THR A 211 -5.12 -5.91 5.47
CA THR A 211 -3.93 -5.84 6.38
C THR A 211 -2.87 -4.78 6.00
N ARG A 212 -2.01 -4.40 6.96
CA ARG A 212 -1.09 -3.25 6.85
C ARG A 212 0.23 -3.57 6.16
N HIS A 213 0.87 -4.69 6.50
CA HIS A 213 2.16 -5.11 5.98
C HIS A 213 1.97 -6.44 5.29
N SER A 214 1.82 -6.39 3.97
CA SER A 214 1.85 -7.57 3.12
C SER A 214 3.18 -7.69 2.38
N TRP A 215 4.28 -7.21 2.98
CA TRP A 215 5.63 -7.53 2.48
C TRP A 215 5.79 -9.04 2.26
N ASP A 216 5.16 -9.84 3.13
CA ASP A 216 5.06 -11.30 3.01
C ASP A 216 3.61 -11.80 2.86
N HIS A 217 2.63 -10.91 2.62
CA HIS A 217 1.20 -11.27 2.58
C HIS A 217 0.81 -12.21 3.74
N LEU A 218 1.22 -11.83 4.96
CA LEU A 218 1.33 -12.75 6.10
C LEU A 218 0.02 -13.46 6.43
N ASP A 219 0.11 -14.78 6.61
CA ASP A 219 -0.98 -15.59 7.13
C ASP A 219 -1.32 -15.15 8.56
N MET A 220 -2.54 -14.62 8.74
CA MET A 220 -3.03 -14.10 10.01
C MET A 220 -3.04 -15.14 11.13
N ASP A 221 -3.15 -16.43 10.80
CA ASP A 221 -3.14 -17.51 11.78
C ASP A 221 -1.74 -17.82 12.32
N THR A 222 -0.69 -17.48 11.57
CA THR A 222 0.70 -17.66 12.01
C THR A 222 1.18 -16.53 12.94
N LEU A 223 0.41 -15.44 13.03
CA LEU A 223 0.78 -14.26 13.80
C LEU A 223 0.35 -14.35 15.27
N SER A 224 1.14 -13.73 16.15
CA SER A 224 0.75 -13.48 17.54
C SER A 224 -0.44 -12.52 17.62
N GLU A 225 -1.20 -12.55 18.73
CA GLU A 225 -2.34 -11.64 18.96
C GLU A 225 -1.94 -10.16 18.79
N THR A 226 -0.81 -9.76 19.36
CA THR A 226 -0.27 -8.41 19.24
C THR A 226 0.00 -8.05 17.78
N ASN A 227 0.59 -8.95 17.01
CA ASN A 227 0.88 -8.71 15.59
C ASN A 227 -0.40 -8.68 14.75
N ARG A 228 -1.39 -9.54 15.00
CA ARG A 228 -2.70 -9.47 14.34
C ARG A 228 -3.38 -8.13 14.58
N ARG A 229 -3.40 -7.65 15.84
CA ARG A 229 -3.96 -6.32 16.17
C ARG A 229 -3.18 -5.20 15.50
N PHE A 230 -1.85 -5.28 15.51
CA PHE A 230 -0.99 -4.31 14.86
C PHE A 230 -1.30 -4.20 13.35
N GLN A 231 -1.43 -5.33 12.65
CA GLN A 231 -1.76 -5.38 11.23
C GLN A 231 -3.05 -4.64 10.89
N MET A 232 -4.10 -4.77 11.70
CA MET A 232 -5.37 -4.10 11.44
C MET A 232 -5.31 -2.62 11.82
N THR A 233 -4.95 -2.34 13.08
CA THR A 233 -5.03 -0.99 13.67
C THR A 233 -4.11 0.02 13.00
N ARG A 234 -2.99 -0.43 12.43
CA ARG A 234 -2.07 0.44 11.71
C ARG A 234 -2.56 0.80 10.31
N LEU A 235 -3.33 -0.07 9.66
CA LEU A 235 -4.00 0.27 8.40
C LEU A 235 -5.13 1.27 8.63
N GLU A 236 -5.87 1.12 9.73
CA GLU A 236 -6.91 2.07 10.13
C GLU A 236 -6.35 3.49 10.32
N GLN A 237 -5.15 3.63 10.89
CA GLN A 237 -4.48 4.93 11.02
C GLN A 237 -4.16 5.57 9.66
N ALA A 238 -3.90 4.76 8.62
CA ALA A 238 -3.58 5.25 7.29
C ALA A 238 -4.83 5.69 6.50
N LEU A 239 -5.95 4.96 6.63
CA LEU A 239 -7.11 5.05 5.72
C LEU A 239 -8.47 5.29 6.38
N CYS A 240 -8.51 5.56 7.69
CA CYS A 240 -9.70 5.51 8.57
C CYS A 240 -10.14 4.08 8.92
N ILE A 241 -10.87 3.97 10.04
CA ILE A 241 -11.28 2.68 10.59
C ILE A 241 -12.31 2.02 9.67
N ARG A 242 -12.03 0.79 9.22
CA ARG A 242 -12.89 -0.02 8.36
C ARG A 242 -13.53 -1.14 9.18
N THR A 243 -14.75 -1.54 8.86
CA THR A 243 -15.42 -2.68 9.52
C THR A 243 -15.35 -3.97 8.70
N TYR A 244 -14.97 -3.89 7.43
CA TYR A 244 -14.81 -5.04 6.56
C TYR A 244 -13.32 -5.37 6.37
N MET A 245 -12.98 -6.65 6.46
CA MET A 245 -11.67 -7.15 6.10
C MET A 245 -11.75 -8.49 5.39
N ARG A 246 -10.78 -8.75 4.52
CA ARG A 246 -10.54 -10.06 3.95
C ARG A 246 -9.19 -10.55 4.44
N PRO A 247 -9.09 -11.76 5.00
CA PRO A 247 -7.81 -12.28 5.47
C PRO A 247 -6.95 -12.70 4.27
N PRO A 248 -5.64 -12.40 4.27
CA PRO A 248 -4.69 -12.96 3.32
C PRO A 248 -4.83 -14.50 3.23
N TYR A 249 -4.77 -15.03 2.00
CA TYR A 249 -4.93 -16.45 1.69
C TYR A 249 -6.27 -17.07 2.10
N ILE A 250 -7.27 -16.25 2.47
CA ILE A 250 -8.57 -16.74 2.94
C ILE A 250 -8.42 -17.58 4.24
N ARG A 251 -7.32 -17.40 4.98
CA ARG A 251 -7.03 -18.13 6.23
C ARG A 251 -7.28 -17.24 7.44
N CYS A 252 -8.32 -17.57 8.19
CA CYS A 252 -8.63 -16.95 9.48
C CYS A 252 -9.33 -18.00 10.36
N GLU A 253 -8.53 -18.76 11.10
CA GLU A 253 -8.98 -19.76 12.05
C GLU A 253 -9.37 -19.12 13.39
N ASN A 254 -9.57 -19.94 14.43
CA ASN A 254 -10.14 -19.53 15.72
C ASN A 254 -9.42 -18.32 16.36
N ALA A 255 -8.09 -18.25 16.26
CA ALA A 255 -7.32 -17.16 16.84
C ALA A 255 -7.55 -15.85 16.08
N CYS A 256 -7.43 -15.87 14.75
CA CYS A 256 -7.73 -14.73 13.90
C CYS A 256 -9.19 -14.26 14.07
N ARG A 257 -10.15 -15.18 14.05
CA ARG A 257 -11.59 -14.90 14.24
C ARG A 257 -11.89 -14.18 15.55
N ARG A 258 -11.30 -14.62 16.66
CA ARG A 258 -11.44 -13.94 17.96
C ARG A 258 -10.87 -12.52 17.90
N THR A 259 -9.67 -12.33 17.35
CA THR A 259 -9.09 -10.99 17.18
C THR A 259 -9.98 -10.10 16.33
N MET A 260 -10.51 -10.60 15.21
CA MET A 260 -11.39 -9.83 14.33
C MET A 260 -12.73 -9.52 15.00
N ALA A 261 -13.29 -10.45 15.78
CA ALA A 261 -14.50 -10.21 16.57
C ALA A 261 -14.29 -9.11 17.61
N ASP A 262 -13.12 -9.09 18.28
CA ASP A 262 -12.76 -8.08 19.27
C ASP A 262 -12.51 -6.72 18.62
N LEU A 263 -11.83 -6.69 17.48
CA LEU A 263 -11.58 -5.47 16.72
C LEU A 263 -12.82 -4.98 15.95
N GLY A 264 -13.91 -5.75 15.96
CA GLY A 264 -15.16 -5.39 15.29
C GLY A 264 -15.03 -5.39 13.77
N TYR A 265 -14.43 -6.46 13.22
CA TYR A 265 -14.35 -6.72 11.78
C TYR A 265 -15.30 -7.84 11.32
N HIS A 266 -15.91 -7.63 10.15
CA HIS A 266 -16.54 -8.65 9.32
C HIS A 266 -15.45 -9.32 8.47
N VAL A 267 -15.37 -10.65 8.52
CA VAL A 267 -14.37 -11.45 7.80
C VAL A 267 -15.01 -11.94 6.50
N ILE A 268 -14.53 -11.43 5.37
CA ILE A 268 -15.14 -11.64 4.05
C ILE A 268 -14.31 -12.62 3.24
N ILE A 269 -14.97 -13.63 2.70
CA ILE A 269 -14.37 -14.60 1.77
C ILE A 269 -14.88 -14.30 0.37
N TRP A 270 -15.69 -15.18 -0.21
CA TRP A 270 -16.29 -15.08 -1.54
C TRP A 270 -17.11 -16.35 -1.78
N ASP A 271 -17.96 -16.33 -2.81
CA ASP A 271 -18.64 -17.50 -3.36
C ASP A 271 -18.44 -17.63 -4.88
N LEU A 272 -17.76 -16.66 -5.52
CA LEU A 272 -17.35 -16.69 -6.91
C LEU A 272 -15.84 -16.41 -7.01
N ASN A 273 -15.03 -17.46 -7.19
CA ASN A 273 -13.59 -17.32 -7.39
C ASN A 273 -13.25 -17.24 -8.89
N THR A 274 -12.67 -16.14 -9.34
CA THR A 274 -12.29 -15.98 -10.75
C THR A 274 -11.00 -16.68 -11.15
N ASP A 275 -10.18 -17.11 -10.18
CA ASP A 275 -8.87 -17.72 -10.41
C ASP A 275 -7.96 -16.85 -11.31
N ASP A 276 -8.12 -15.52 -11.24
CA ASP A 276 -7.46 -14.57 -12.14
C ASP A 276 -5.93 -14.55 -11.98
N TYR A 277 -5.43 -14.72 -10.76
CA TYR A 277 -4.01 -14.77 -10.45
C TYR A 277 -3.27 -15.94 -11.13
N ASN A 278 -3.93 -17.07 -11.35
CA ASN A 278 -3.38 -18.20 -12.12
C ASN A 278 -3.52 -18.02 -13.64
N ASN A 279 -4.29 -17.02 -14.07
CA ASN A 279 -4.71 -16.80 -15.44
C ASN A 279 -4.33 -15.38 -15.95
N ASP A 280 -3.22 -14.81 -15.46
CA ASP A 280 -2.76 -13.44 -15.75
C ASP A 280 -2.02 -13.30 -17.10
N SER A 281 -2.59 -13.86 -18.18
CA SER A 281 -2.12 -13.61 -19.54
C SER A 281 -3.29 -13.41 -20.50
N PRO A 282 -3.12 -12.70 -21.63
CA PRO A 282 -4.21 -12.46 -22.57
C PRO A 282 -4.91 -13.74 -23.06
N GLN A 283 -4.20 -14.86 -23.10
CA GLN A 283 -4.76 -16.16 -23.48
C GLN A 283 -5.38 -16.89 -22.29
N LEU A 284 -4.73 -16.85 -21.13
CA LEU A 284 -5.20 -17.60 -19.95
C LEU A 284 -6.41 -16.94 -19.29
N ILE A 285 -6.57 -15.62 -19.38
CA ILE A 285 -7.69 -14.90 -18.74
C ILE A 285 -9.06 -15.35 -19.26
N GLU A 286 -9.12 -15.95 -20.44
CA GLU A 286 -10.32 -16.59 -20.97
C GLU A 286 -10.81 -17.76 -20.10
N ASN A 287 -9.92 -18.44 -19.35
CA ASN A 287 -10.30 -19.43 -18.35
C ASN A 287 -11.08 -18.78 -17.20
N SER A 288 -10.60 -17.65 -16.66
CA SER A 288 -11.31 -16.88 -15.62
C SER A 288 -12.66 -16.38 -16.11
N LYS A 289 -12.73 -15.91 -17.36
CA LYS A 289 -14.01 -15.53 -17.98
C LYS A 289 -14.97 -16.72 -18.09
N ARG A 290 -14.47 -17.91 -18.46
CA ARG A 290 -15.28 -19.12 -18.50
C ARG A 290 -15.80 -19.49 -17.10
N ILE A 291 -14.97 -19.42 -16.06
CA ILE A 291 -15.41 -19.67 -14.68
C ILE A 291 -16.57 -18.74 -14.30
N VAL A 292 -16.42 -17.43 -14.52
CA VAL A 292 -17.48 -16.45 -14.25
C VAL A 292 -18.75 -16.77 -15.05
N ARG A 293 -18.61 -17.12 -16.33
CA ARG A 293 -19.75 -17.46 -17.19
C ARG A 293 -20.50 -18.66 -16.66
N ASP A 294 -19.79 -19.74 -16.36
CA ASP A 294 -20.38 -21.01 -15.98
C ASP A 294 -21.13 -20.91 -14.65
N GLU A 295 -20.69 -20.02 -13.75
CA GLU A 295 -21.35 -19.74 -12.48
C GLU A 295 -22.54 -18.78 -12.62
N VAL A 296 -22.45 -17.75 -13.47
CA VAL A 296 -23.47 -16.69 -13.57
C VAL A 296 -24.56 -17.01 -14.59
N VAL A 297 -24.21 -17.54 -15.76
CA VAL A 297 -25.16 -17.73 -16.86
C VAL A 297 -26.11 -18.89 -16.58
N GLY A 298 -27.39 -18.69 -16.87
CA GLY A 298 -28.43 -19.71 -16.64
C GLY A 298 -28.94 -19.75 -15.20
N THR A 299 -28.34 -18.97 -14.30
CA THR A 299 -28.86 -18.76 -12.95
C THR A 299 -29.95 -17.69 -12.92
N SER A 300 -30.73 -17.64 -11.84
CA SER A 300 -31.82 -16.67 -11.68
C SER A 300 -31.50 -15.61 -10.62
N PRO A 301 -31.50 -14.31 -10.98
CA PRO A 301 -31.37 -13.21 -10.02
C PRO A 301 -32.41 -13.22 -8.89
N ALA A 302 -33.54 -13.91 -9.06
CA ALA A 302 -34.55 -14.02 -8.00
C ALA A 302 -34.03 -14.80 -6.76
N ASN A 303 -33.12 -15.75 -6.97
CA ASN A 303 -32.68 -16.70 -5.94
C ASN A 303 -31.17 -16.68 -5.68
N MET A 304 -30.41 -16.20 -6.66
CA MET A 304 -28.95 -16.23 -6.66
C MET A 304 -28.36 -14.84 -6.43
N ASN A 305 -27.10 -14.84 -6.03
CA ASN A 305 -26.28 -13.69 -5.71
C ASN A 305 -24.82 -14.15 -5.79
N PHE A 306 -23.90 -13.23 -6.01
CA PHE A 306 -22.48 -13.56 -6.09
C PHE A 306 -21.61 -12.49 -5.44
N MET A 307 -20.53 -12.94 -4.83
CA MET A 307 -19.45 -12.17 -4.26
C MET A 307 -18.17 -12.63 -4.95
N SER A 308 -17.76 -11.85 -5.94
CA SER A 308 -16.61 -12.14 -6.80
C SER A 308 -15.31 -11.71 -6.14
N ILE A 309 -14.30 -12.57 -6.17
CA ILE A 309 -12.91 -12.24 -5.85
C ILE A 309 -12.07 -12.15 -7.14
N ALA A 310 -11.32 -11.07 -7.26
CA ALA A 310 -10.27 -10.85 -8.24
C ALA A 310 -9.19 -9.93 -7.63
N HIS A 311 -8.10 -9.66 -8.35
CA HIS A 311 -6.99 -8.85 -7.85
C HIS A 311 -6.63 -7.76 -8.87
N ASP A 312 -6.72 -6.49 -8.47
CA ASP A 312 -6.47 -5.33 -9.35
C ASP A 312 -4.97 -5.03 -9.57
N ILE A 313 -4.10 -5.88 -9.02
CA ILE A 313 -2.66 -5.92 -9.30
C ILE A 313 -2.34 -6.60 -10.64
N HIS A 314 -3.26 -7.39 -11.19
CA HIS A 314 -3.10 -8.09 -12.47
C HIS A 314 -3.66 -7.27 -13.63
N GLU A 315 -2.87 -7.13 -14.70
CA GLU A 315 -3.28 -6.31 -15.85
C GLU A 315 -4.54 -6.88 -16.51
N GLN A 316 -4.56 -8.20 -16.74
CA GLN A 316 -5.66 -8.86 -17.46
C GLN A 316 -6.96 -8.86 -16.66
N THR A 317 -6.86 -8.85 -15.33
CA THR A 317 -8.02 -8.65 -14.46
C THR A 317 -8.68 -7.30 -14.72
N VAL A 318 -7.87 -6.24 -14.84
CA VAL A 318 -8.35 -4.88 -15.05
C VAL A 318 -8.84 -4.66 -16.48
N VAL A 319 -8.04 -5.00 -17.48
CA VAL A 319 -8.30 -4.61 -18.88
C VAL A 319 -9.24 -5.55 -19.63
N SER A 320 -9.51 -6.75 -19.11
CA SER A 320 -10.23 -7.79 -19.84
C SER A 320 -11.32 -8.45 -18.99
N LEU A 321 -10.97 -9.02 -17.83
CA LEU A 321 -11.91 -9.78 -17.01
C LEU A 321 -12.99 -8.88 -16.38
N THR A 322 -12.63 -7.68 -15.93
CA THR A 322 -13.57 -6.78 -15.24
C THR A 322 -14.75 -6.39 -16.13
N GLU A 323 -14.50 -5.93 -17.36
CA GLU A 323 -15.58 -5.56 -18.28
C GLU A 323 -16.48 -6.75 -18.59
N TYR A 324 -15.87 -7.94 -18.77
CA TYR A 324 -16.61 -9.17 -18.98
C TYR A 324 -17.54 -9.53 -17.80
N GLN A 325 -17.03 -9.48 -16.56
CA GLN A 325 -17.81 -9.71 -15.34
C GLN A 325 -18.99 -8.73 -15.22
N ILE A 326 -18.76 -7.47 -15.56
CA ILE A 326 -19.80 -6.44 -15.53
C ILE A 326 -20.89 -6.77 -16.54
N ASP A 327 -20.48 -6.97 -17.80
CA ASP A 327 -21.40 -7.15 -18.93
C ASP A 327 -22.22 -8.44 -18.79
N ILE A 328 -21.61 -9.55 -18.37
CA ILE A 328 -22.32 -10.82 -18.18
C ILE A 328 -23.31 -10.78 -17.01
N GLY A 329 -22.96 -10.07 -15.92
CA GLY A 329 -23.86 -9.85 -14.80
C GLY A 329 -25.10 -9.06 -15.22
N ILE A 330 -24.90 -7.95 -15.94
CA ILE A 330 -26.00 -7.11 -16.45
C ILE A 330 -26.86 -7.89 -17.44
N GLN A 331 -26.26 -8.61 -18.40
CA GLN A 331 -26.98 -9.44 -19.37
C GLN A 331 -27.79 -10.55 -18.72
N SER A 332 -27.31 -11.07 -17.58
CA SER A 332 -27.99 -12.10 -16.80
C SER A 332 -29.00 -11.51 -15.80
N GLY A 333 -29.21 -10.19 -15.80
CA GLY A 333 -30.21 -9.50 -14.97
C GLY A 333 -29.79 -9.20 -13.53
N TYR A 334 -28.50 -9.31 -13.21
CA TYR A 334 -27.96 -8.95 -11.91
C TYR A 334 -27.59 -7.47 -11.82
N GLN A 335 -27.71 -6.93 -10.61
CA GLN A 335 -27.23 -5.58 -10.28
C GLN A 335 -25.83 -5.66 -9.64
N HIS A 336 -24.87 -4.92 -10.19
CA HIS A 336 -23.56 -4.75 -9.55
C HIS A 336 -23.66 -3.76 -8.40
N VAL A 337 -23.22 -4.17 -7.22
CA VAL A 337 -23.33 -3.40 -5.97
C VAL A 337 -22.05 -3.48 -5.14
N ARG A 338 -21.93 -2.58 -4.17
CA ARG A 338 -20.87 -2.65 -3.15
C ARG A 338 -21.13 -3.80 -2.20
N LEU A 339 -20.08 -4.32 -1.58
CA LEU A 339 -20.19 -5.47 -0.70
C LEU A 339 -21.17 -5.21 0.46
N GLY A 340 -21.11 -4.04 1.08
CA GLY A 340 -22.03 -3.68 2.15
C GLY A 340 -23.50 -3.67 1.70
N GLU A 341 -23.78 -3.21 0.48
CA GLU A 341 -25.14 -3.26 -0.10
C GLU A 341 -25.58 -4.70 -0.39
N CYS A 342 -24.67 -5.55 -0.86
CA CYS A 342 -24.91 -6.97 -1.06
C CYS A 342 -25.19 -7.69 0.28
N MET A 343 -24.67 -7.17 1.38
CA MET A 343 -24.92 -7.66 2.74
C MET A 343 -26.12 -7.00 3.44
N ASN A 344 -26.87 -6.11 2.77
CA ASN A 344 -27.91 -5.28 3.39
C ASN A 344 -27.43 -4.46 4.61
N ASP A 345 -26.15 -4.06 4.62
CA ASP A 345 -25.58 -3.23 5.67
C ASP A 345 -25.55 -1.75 5.24
N PRO A 346 -26.14 -0.83 6.01
CA PRO A 346 -26.09 0.60 5.71
C PRO A 346 -24.67 1.15 5.58
N GLU A 347 -24.45 2.09 4.67
CA GLU A 347 -23.12 2.68 4.42
C GLU A 347 -22.46 3.31 5.66
N ALA A 348 -23.27 3.81 6.60
CA ALA A 348 -22.81 4.33 7.89
C ALA A 348 -22.10 3.27 8.77
N ASN A 349 -22.32 1.98 8.51
CA ASN A 349 -21.72 0.88 9.27
C ASN A 349 -20.42 0.35 8.64
N TRP A 350 -20.10 0.73 7.40
CA TRP A 350 -18.92 0.22 6.69
C TRP A 350 -17.61 0.82 7.25
N TYR A 351 -17.72 1.94 7.94
CA TYR A 351 -16.63 2.73 8.47
C TYR A 351 -16.91 3.10 9.92
N ARG A 352 -15.86 3.26 10.74
CA ARG A 352 -15.99 3.77 12.10
C ARG A 352 -15.38 5.17 12.18
N THR A 353 -16.02 6.02 12.97
CA THR A 353 -15.57 7.38 13.30
C THR A 353 -14.69 7.38 14.54
#